data_AF-A0A7Y4KMH3-F1
#
_entry.id   AF-A0A7Y4KMH3-F1
#
_cell.length_a   1.000
_cell.length_b   1.000
_cell.length_c   1.000
_cell.angle_alpha   90.00
_cell.angle_beta   90.00
_cell.angle_gamma   90.00
#
_symmetry.space_group_name_H-M   'P 1'
#
loop_
_entity.id
_entity.type
_entity.pdbx_description
1 polymer ?
#
loop_
_entity_poly.entity_id
_entity_poly.type
_entity_poly.pdbx_seq_one_letter_code
_entity_poly.pdbx_strand_id
1 'polypeptide(L)'
;MQTVLNEQKLQQAIGTALHELAEHARKGLPDTGTFPPLSTRFACGALIQGMGDVELRLAPVSGDAGKQERFLEVRVSTPDGGSHSSTWVFYGKSPALREMLKNEALLKAKLRAALVAEAESLLRNELA
;
A
#
# COMPACT_ATOMS: atom_id res chain seq x y z
N MET A 1 -11.90 -20.77 -5.56
CA MET A 1 -12.35 -20.02 -4.38
C MET A 1 -12.42 -18.56 -4.75
N GLN A 2 -13.46 -17.84 -4.33
CA GLN A 2 -13.55 -16.39 -4.54
C GLN A 2 -12.87 -15.70 -3.36
N THR A 3 -11.65 -15.20 -3.56
CA THR A 3 -10.85 -14.56 -2.51
C THR A 3 -11.40 -13.20 -2.10
N VAL A 4 -12.01 -12.47 -3.04
CA VAL A 4 -12.63 -11.15 -2.79
C VAL A 4 -14.10 -11.29 -2.42
N LEU A 5 -14.44 -10.92 -1.19
CA LEU A 5 -15.78 -11.00 -0.61
C LEU A 5 -16.66 -9.82 -1.02
N ASN A 6 -16.06 -8.64 -1.23
CA ASN A 6 -16.80 -7.44 -1.65
C ASN A 6 -15.91 -6.50 -2.49
N GLU A 7 -16.00 -6.63 -3.82
CA GLU A 7 -15.17 -5.84 -4.76
C GLU A 7 -15.47 -4.33 -4.67
N GLN A 8 -16.73 -3.93 -4.54
CA GLN A 8 -17.10 -2.51 -4.47
C GLN A 8 -16.51 -1.85 -3.21
N LYS A 9 -16.67 -2.49 -2.06
CA LYS A 9 -16.10 -1.98 -0.79
C LYS A 9 -14.58 -2.04 -0.78
N LEU A 10 -13.96 -3.07 -1.37
CA LEU A 10 -12.50 -3.13 -1.55
C LEU A 10 -12.00 -1.94 -2.36
N GLN A 11 -12.64 -1.66 -3.49
CA GLN A 11 -12.29 -0.54 -4.34
C GLN A 11 -12.51 0.82 -3.67
N GLN A 12 -13.52 0.94 -2.81
CA GLN A 12 -13.76 2.14 -2.01
C GLN A 12 -12.66 2.31 -0.95
N ALA A 13 -12.33 1.26 -0.18
CA ALA A 13 -11.32 1.30 0.86
C ALA A 13 -9.94 1.68 0.31
N ILE A 14 -9.52 1.06 -0.80
CA ILE A 14 -8.26 1.41 -1.49
C ILE A 14 -8.30 2.87 -1.96
N GLY A 15 -9.42 3.31 -2.54
CA GLY A 15 -9.58 4.69 -3.03
C GLY A 15 -9.47 5.72 -1.91
N THR A 16 -10.14 5.49 -0.78
CA THR A 16 -10.09 6.37 0.40
C THR A 16 -8.67 6.45 0.96
N ALA A 17 -8.01 5.30 1.18
CA ALA A 17 -6.67 5.26 1.73
C ALA A 17 -5.64 5.94 0.81
N LEU A 18 -5.78 5.79 -0.51
CA LEU A 18 -4.95 6.49 -1.49
C LEU A 18 -5.19 8.00 -1.49
N HIS A 19 -6.44 8.44 -1.44
CA HIS A 19 -6.79 9.85 -1.43
C HIS A 19 -6.22 10.55 -0.19
N GLU A 20 -6.40 9.96 0.99
CA GLU A 20 -5.83 10.47 2.25
C GLU A 20 -4.29 10.54 2.19
N LEU A 21 -3.65 9.50 1.65
CA LEU A 21 -2.20 9.47 1.51
C LEU A 21 -1.69 10.52 0.52
N ALA A 22 -2.41 10.73 -0.58
CA ALA A 22 -2.11 11.76 -1.57
C ALA A 22 -2.29 13.18 -0.99
N GLU A 23 -3.34 13.41 -0.20
CA GLU A 23 -3.57 14.69 0.49
C GLU A 23 -2.48 14.98 1.52
N HIS A 24 -2.07 13.99 2.33
CA HIS A 24 -0.93 14.13 3.24
C HIS A 24 0.37 14.39 2.47
N ALA A 25 0.58 13.68 1.36
CA ALA A 25 1.73 13.86 0.49
C ALA A 25 1.81 15.28 -0.09
N ARG A 26 0.69 15.86 -0.51
CA ARG A 26 0.63 17.23 -1.06
C ARG A 26 0.95 18.30 -0.03
N LYS A 27 0.56 18.08 1.24
CA LYS A 27 0.70 19.07 2.33
C LYS A 27 2.04 18.99 3.06
N GLY A 28 2.63 17.80 3.16
CA GLY A 28 3.71 17.53 4.11
C GLY A 28 4.99 16.92 3.55
N LEU A 29 5.05 16.56 2.27
CA LEU A 29 6.27 15.95 1.71
C LEU A 29 7.22 17.00 1.10
N PRO A 30 8.39 17.24 1.72
CA PRO A 30 9.41 18.12 1.13
C PRO A 30 9.94 17.53 -0.17
N ASP A 31 10.39 18.38 -1.10
CA ASP A 31 10.91 18.01 -2.44
C ASP A 31 12.17 17.14 -2.41
N THR A 32 12.92 17.17 -1.31
CA THR A 32 14.10 16.34 -1.02
C THR A 32 14.25 16.14 0.49
N GLY A 33 15.07 15.18 0.91
CA GLY A 33 15.43 14.96 2.32
C GLY A 33 14.51 14.01 3.09
N THR A 34 14.81 13.86 4.38
CA THR A 34 14.10 12.98 5.31
C THR A 34 12.78 13.59 5.76
N PHE A 35 11.76 12.75 5.91
CA PHE A 35 10.47 13.11 6.47
C PHE A 35 9.93 11.96 7.34
N PRO A 36 9.10 12.24 8.36
CA PRO A 36 8.40 11.19 9.09
C PRO A 36 7.54 10.38 8.11
N PRO A 37 7.62 9.03 8.10
CA PRO A 37 6.80 8.23 7.22
C PRO A 37 5.31 8.57 7.37
N LEU A 38 4.63 8.76 6.25
CA LEU A 38 3.19 8.96 6.22
C LEU A 38 2.54 7.60 5.98
N SER A 39 1.51 7.25 6.75
CA SER A 39 0.76 6.03 6.48
C SER A 39 -0.75 6.20 6.64
N THR A 40 -1.48 5.39 5.89
CA THR A 40 -2.93 5.22 5.97
C THR A 40 -3.23 3.73 6.09
N ARG A 41 -4.30 3.38 6.82
CA ARG A 41 -4.64 1.98 7.10
C ARG A 41 -6.11 1.71 6.85
N PHE A 42 -6.43 0.51 6.38
CA PHE A 42 -7.79 0.06 6.24
C PHE A 42 -7.91 -1.44 6.53
N ALA A 43 -9.04 -1.84 7.14
CA ALA A 43 -9.34 -3.24 7.41
C ALA A 43 -9.67 -3.97 6.10
N CYS A 44 -8.93 -5.03 5.77
CA CYS A 44 -9.12 -5.79 4.54
C CYS A 44 -9.76 -7.17 4.78
N GLY A 45 -9.76 -7.71 6.00
CA GLY A 45 -10.27 -9.05 6.28
C GLY A 45 -11.76 -9.28 6.04
N ALA A 46 -12.58 -8.22 6.09
CA ALA A 46 -13.99 -8.28 5.70
C ALA A 46 -14.21 -8.13 4.18
N LEU A 47 -13.15 -7.84 3.43
CA LEU A 47 -13.18 -7.53 1.99
C LEU A 47 -12.48 -8.61 1.16
N ILE A 48 -11.43 -9.20 1.71
CA ILE A 48 -10.64 -10.27 1.11
C ILE A 48 -10.39 -11.34 2.18
N GLN A 49 -10.74 -12.58 1.85
CA GLN A 49 -10.59 -13.72 2.75
C GLN A 49 -9.10 -13.96 3.08
N GLY A 50 -8.81 -14.16 4.37
CA GLY A 50 -7.45 -14.47 4.85
C GLY A 50 -6.52 -13.26 4.99
N MET A 51 -7.00 -12.04 4.72
CA MET A 51 -6.22 -10.82 4.96
C MET A 51 -6.55 -10.19 6.31
N GLY A 52 -5.57 -9.54 6.93
CA GLY A 52 -5.77 -8.62 8.06
C GLY A 52 -5.90 -7.17 7.59
N ASP A 53 -5.32 -6.25 8.35
CA ASP A 53 -5.25 -4.83 7.99
C ASP A 53 -4.23 -4.58 6.88
N VAL A 54 -4.50 -3.56 6.06
CA VAL A 54 -3.57 -3.09 5.03
C VAL A 54 -3.09 -1.69 5.40
N GLU A 55 -1.78 -1.49 5.41
CA GLU A 55 -1.13 -0.20 5.59
C GLU A 55 -0.52 0.25 4.26
N LEU A 56 -0.90 1.44 3.78
CA LEU A 56 -0.19 2.14 2.72
C LEU A 56 0.76 3.14 3.38
N ARG A 57 2.05 3.07 3.08
CA ARG A 57 3.08 3.87 3.73
C ARG A 57 3.98 4.56 2.70
N LEU A 58 4.08 5.87 2.78
CA LEU A 58 5.12 6.65 2.11
C LEU A 58 6.29 6.84 3.07
N ALA A 59 7.45 6.31 2.72
CA ALA A 59 8.65 6.43 3.54
C ALA A 59 9.86 6.89 2.71
N PRO A 60 10.82 7.59 3.34
CA PRO A 60 12.13 7.79 2.74
C PRO A 60 12.92 6.47 2.74
N VAL A 61 13.60 6.15 1.64
CA VAL A 61 14.62 5.08 1.62
C VAL A 61 15.85 5.61 2.35
N SER A 62 16.43 4.82 3.26
CA SER A 62 17.80 5.07 3.72
C SER A 62 18.77 4.71 2.58
N GLY A 63 19.02 5.66 1.68
CA GLY A 63 20.08 5.59 0.68
C GLY A 63 21.30 6.39 1.11
N ASP A 64 22.42 6.22 0.39
CA ASP A 64 23.63 7.04 0.53
C ASP A 64 23.28 8.53 0.59
N ALA A 65 24.06 9.29 1.38
CA ALA A 65 23.90 10.72 1.53
C ALA A 65 23.87 11.41 0.15
N GLY A 66 22.67 11.82 -0.29
CA GLY A 66 22.41 12.43 -1.60
C GLY A 66 21.42 11.70 -2.52
N LYS A 67 21.05 10.44 -2.22
CA LYS A 67 20.09 9.65 -3.02
C LYS A 67 18.93 9.10 -2.18
N GLN A 68 18.34 9.95 -1.34
CA GLN A 68 17.12 9.58 -0.61
C GLN A 68 15.94 9.51 -1.59
N GLU A 69 15.67 8.32 -2.09
CA GLU A 69 14.51 8.03 -2.92
C GLU A 69 13.26 7.81 -2.05
N ARG A 70 12.09 7.97 -2.64
CA ARG A 70 10.80 7.77 -1.98
C ARG A 70 10.13 6.53 -2.51
N PHE A 71 9.35 5.88 -1.66
CA PHE A 71 8.56 4.74 -2.08
C PHE A 71 7.19 4.74 -1.43
N LEU A 72 6.23 4.18 -2.17
CA LEU A 72 4.98 3.69 -1.62
C LEU A 72 5.17 2.22 -1.27
N GLU A 73 5.11 1.94 0.02
CA GLU A 73 5.06 0.63 0.62
C GLU A 73 3.61 0.26 0.88
N VAL A 74 3.29 -1.01 0.68
CA VAL A 74 2.03 -1.62 1.12
C VAL A 74 2.42 -2.73 2.06
N ARG A 75 1.80 -2.77 3.24
CA ARG A 75 1.97 -3.86 4.20
C ARG A 75 0.62 -4.49 4.45
N VAL A 76 0.60 -5.80 4.54
CA VAL A 76 -0.58 -6.58 4.92
C VAL A 76 -0.26 -7.23 6.26
N SER A 77 -1.18 -7.15 7.21
CA SER A 77 -1.11 -7.95 8.44
C SER A 77 -1.82 -9.29 8.21
N THR A 78 -1.36 -10.35 8.86
CA THR A 78 -2.17 -11.58 8.96
C THR A 78 -3.39 -11.33 9.87
N PRO A 79 -4.47 -12.12 9.74
CA PRO A 79 -5.68 -11.94 10.54
C PRO A 79 -5.47 -12.00 12.06
N ASP A 80 -4.41 -12.68 12.51
CA ASP A 80 -4.00 -12.82 13.91
C ASP A 80 -3.09 -11.69 14.41
N GLY A 81 -2.77 -10.71 13.56
CA GLY A 81 -1.86 -9.60 13.89
C GLY A 81 -0.38 -9.92 13.72
N GLY A 82 -0.04 -11.12 13.24
CA GLY A 82 1.31 -11.45 12.79
C GLY A 82 1.81 -10.49 11.71
N SER A 83 3.05 -10.04 11.83
CA SER A 83 3.67 -9.15 10.84
C SER A 83 4.28 -9.95 9.69
N HIS A 84 3.44 -10.56 8.86
CA HIS A 84 3.84 -10.99 7.52
C HIS A 84 3.81 -9.78 6.58
N SER A 85 4.85 -8.94 6.63
CA SER A 85 4.94 -7.77 5.76
C SER A 85 5.39 -8.17 4.35
N SER A 86 4.45 -8.52 3.48
CA SER A 86 4.72 -8.50 2.04
C SER A 86 4.83 -7.05 1.60
N THR A 87 6.07 -6.55 1.55
CA THR A 87 6.39 -5.18 1.16
C THR A 87 6.48 -5.09 -0.37
N TRP A 88 5.48 -4.50 -1.01
CA TRP A 88 5.63 -4.03 -2.40
C TRP A 88 6.14 -2.59 -2.38
N VAL A 89 7.32 -2.39 -2.95
CA VAL A 89 7.91 -1.07 -3.15
C VAL A 89 7.54 -0.60 -4.55
N PHE A 90 6.57 0.30 -4.67
CA PHE A 90 6.39 1.04 -5.92
C PHE A 90 7.46 2.13 -5.97
N TYR A 91 8.60 1.79 -6.58
CA TYR A 91 9.70 2.73 -6.77
C TYR A 91 9.26 3.87 -7.68
N GLY A 92 9.25 5.08 -7.12
CA GLY A 92 9.18 6.29 -7.89
C GLY A 92 10.25 7.23 -7.37
N LYS A 93 11.28 7.51 -8.18
CA LYS A 93 12.08 8.73 -8.01
C LYS A 93 11.12 9.88 -7.71
N SER A 94 11.47 10.81 -6.81
CA SER A 94 10.56 11.85 -6.30
C SER A 94 9.56 12.47 -7.32
N PRO A 95 9.93 12.71 -8.60
CA PRO A 95 8.97 13.07 -9.65
C PRO A 95 8.00 11.95 -10.06
N ALA A 96 8.50 10.74 -10.31
CA ALA A 96 7.69 9.57 -10.68
C ALA A 96 6.70 9.16 -9.58
N LEU A 97 7.06 9.28 -8.30
CA LEU A 97 6.11 9.06 -7.21
C LEU A 97 5.00 10.12 -7.20
N ARG A 98 5.34 11.39 -7.44
CA ARG A 98 4.35 12.47 -7.55
C ARG A 98 3.42 12.28 -8.73
N GLU A 99 3.96 11.92 -9.89
CA GLU A 99 3.15 11.59 -11.08
C GLU A 99 2.28 10.35 -10.84
N MET A 100 2.80 9.34 -10.15
CA MET A 100 2.04 8.16 -9.78
C MET A 100 0.89 8.52 -8.81
N LEU A 101 1.13 9.37 -7.81
CA LEU A 101 0.10 9.89 -6.90
C LEU A 101 -0.95 10.78 -7.61
N LYS A 102 -0.62 11.37 -8.76
CA LYS A 102 -1.61 12.07 -9.61
C LYS A 102 -2.51 11.09 -10.37
N ASN A 103 -2.03 9.87 -10.63
CA ASN A 103 -2.79 8.83 -11.34
C ASN A 103 -3.39 7.81 -10.36
N GLU A 104 -4.31 8.29 -9.50
CA GLU A 104 -4.97 7.48 -8.46
C GLU A 104 -5.67 6.24 -9.03
N ALA A 105 -6.24 6.32 -10.24
CA ALA A 105 -6.91 5.20 -10.89
C ALA A 105 -5.95 4.03 -11.20
N LEU A 106 -4.76 4.34 -11.74
CA LEU A 106 -3.72 3.35 -12.02
C LEU A 106 -3.20 2.72 -10.71
N LEU A 107 -2.97 3.54 -9.69
CA LEU A 107 -2.55 3.07 -8.37
C LEU A 107 -3.56 2.13 -7.75
N LYS A 108 -4.85 2.50 -7.79
CA LYS A 108 -5.95 1.69 -7.28
C LYS A 108 -5.99 0.31 -7.95
N ALA A 109 -5.84 0.26 -9.27
CA ALA A 109 -5.81 -1.02 -10.00
C ALA A 109 -4.59 -1.88 -9.61
N LYS A 110 -3.40 -1.28 -9.49
CA LYS A 110 -2.17 -1.97 -9.07
C LYS A 110 -2.27 -2.51 -7.63
N LEU A 111 -2.77 -1.70 -6.70
CA LEU A 111 -2.99 -2.12 -5.32
C LEU A 111 -3.98 -3.27 -5.23
N ARG A 112 -5.11 -3.17 -5.95
CA ARG A 112 -6.11 -4.24 -5.99
C ARG A 112 -5.50 -5.55 -6.50
N ALA A 113 -4.71 -5.51 -7.58
CA ALA A 113 -4.05 -6.71 -8.11
C ALA A 113 -3.05 -7.31 -7.10
N ALA A 114 -2.24 -6.47 -6.45
CA ALA A 114 -1.26 -6.92 -5.46
C ALA A 114 -1.91 -7.57 -4.23
N LEU A 115 -2.96 -6.94 -3.67
CA LEU A 115 -3.67 -7.47 -2.50
C LEU A 115 -4.35 -8.82 -2.79
N VAL A 116 -4.94 -8.98 -3.99
CA VAL A 116 -5.55 -10.25 -4.39
C VAL A 116 -4.50 -11.34 -4.57
N ALA A 117 -3.39 -11.03 -5.26
CA ALA A 117 -2.29 -11.98 -5.45
C ALA A 117 -1.68 -12.43 -4.12
N GLU A 118 -1.55 -11.51 -3.16
CA GLU A 118 -1.06 -11.83 -1.82
C GLU A 118 -2.03 -12.71 -1.05
N ALA A 119 -3.32 -12.37 -1.03
CA ALA A 119 -4.32 -13.18 -0.34
C ALA A 119 -4.36 -14.60 -0.90
N GLU A 120 -4.26 -14.75 -2.22
CA GLU A 120 -4.12 -16.08 -2.84
C GLU A 120 -2.82 -16.78 -2.43
N SER A 121 -1.72 -16.05 -2.27
CA SER A 121 -0.45 -16.60 -1.79
C SER A 121 -0.55 -17.06 -0.33
N LEU A 122 -1.12 -16.25 0.55
CA LEU A 122 -1.33 -16.58 1.97
C LEU A 122 -2.22 -17.82 2.10
N LEU A 123 -3.35 -17.85 1.39
CA LEU A 123 -4.24 -19.02 1.39
C LEU A 123 -3.55 -20.30 0.92
N ARG A 124 -2.66 -20.22 -0.07
CA ARG A 124 -1.89 -21.40 -0.54
C ARG A 124 -0.85 -21.87 0.48
N ASN A 125 -0.25 -20.97 1.25
CA ASN A 125 0.83 -21.28 2.19
C ASN A 125 0.33 -21.59 3.61
N GLU A 126 -0.85 -21.13 4.02
CA GLU A 126 -1.49 -21.52 5.29
C GLU A 126 -2.25 -22.86 5.22
N LEU A 127 -2.49 -23.38 4.00
CA LEU A 127 -3.09 -24.71 3.76
C LEU A 127 -2.05 -25.84 3.57
N ALA A 128 -0.75 -25.54 3.68
CA ALA A 128 0.35 -26.49 3.46
C ALA A 128 0.93 -27.04 4.76
#